data_AF-A0A2A6NRK3-F1
#
_entry.id   AF-A0A2A6NRK3-F1
#
_cell.length_a   1.000
_cell.length_b   1.000
_cell.length_c   1.000
_cell.angle_alpha   90.00
_cell.angle_beta   90.00
_cell.angle_gamma   90.00
#
_symmetry.space_group_name_H-M   'P 1'
#
loop_
_entity.id
_entity.type
_entity.pdbx_description
1 polymer ?
#
loop_
_entity_poly.entity_id
_entity_poly.type
_entity_poly.pdbx_seq_one_letter_code
_entity_poly.pdbx_strand_id
1 'polypeptide(L)'
;MNSHGISFWRHARFFRSALCSGSLAIVLLAGCANPDRSALSPRQTLSSELANAKAIDPGVRERIAYSLGRDADEQALRDTLKQQPNNVDAAIPLARVLLARKSPDEALEVLDNVLLAAPGDLRTLNAKGVVLDQKGRHQEAQGLYRKALEREPSNAMLRNNLKLSLALESKTETEDPQPQTDNALTRARWRGEQ
;
A
#
# COMPACT_ATOMS: atom_id res chain seq x y z
N MET A 1 2.06 64.18 -10.79
CA MET A 1 0.92 63.24 -10.83
C MET A 1 0.29 63.13 -9.45
N ASN A 2 -1.04 62.96 -9.45
CA ASN A 2 -1.95 62.47 -8.39
C ASN A 2 -1.37 61.28 -7.58
N SER A 3 -1.79 60.94 -6.35
CA SER A 3 -2.75 61.54 -5.39
C SER A 3 -2.64 60.85 -4.01
N HIS A 4 -3.13 61.52 -2.95
CA HIS A 4 -3.66 61.04 -1.63
C HIS A 4 -3.08 59.76 -0.98
N GLY A 5 -2.64 59.74 0.29
CA GLY A 5 -3.46 59.97 1.51
C GLY A 5 -3.64 58.63 2.27
N ILE A 6 -3.92 58.50 3.58
CA ILE A 6 -4.30 59.38 4.69
C ILE A 6 -3.72 58.77 6.00
N SER A 7 -3.42 59.62 7.00
CA SER A 7 -3.01 59.20 8.36
C SER A 7 -4.22 58.88 9.25
N PHE A 8 -4.11 57.94 10.19
CA PHE A 8 -4.85 58.05 11.46
C PHE A 8 -4.18 57.38 12.67
N TRP A 9 -3.69 58.21 13.59
CA TRP A 9 -3.39 57.84 14.97
C TRP A 9 -4.68 57.75 15.81
N ARG A 10 -4.73 56.87 16.82
CA ARG A 10 -4.76 57.29 18.26
C ARG A 10 -4.96 56.15 19.25
N HIS A 11 -4.27 56.26 20.39
CA HIS A 11 -4.59 55.61 21.66
C HIS A 11 -5.59 56.44 22.48
N ALA A 12 -6.39 55.78 23.34
CA ALA A 12 -6.85 56.23 24.68
C ALA A 12 -7.70 55.09 25.31
N ARG A 13 -7.33 54.45 26.44
CA ARG A 13 -7.25 54.87 27.87
C ARG A 13 -8.58 54.75 28.67
N PHE A 14 -8.57 53.81 29.63
CA PHE A 14 -9.26 53.75 30.95
C PHE A 14 -10.77 54.01 31.11
N PHE A 15 -11.44 53.10 31.84
CA PHE A 15 -12.29 53.48 32.99
C PHE A 15 -12.27 52.41 34.11
N ARG A 16 -12.69 52.78 35.33
CA ARG A 16 -12.56 51.99 36.58
C ARG A 16 -13.88 51.39 37.09
N SER A 17 -13.74 50.46 38.03
CA SER A 17 -14.70 49.65 38.80
C SER A 17 -15.75 50.36 39.67
N ALA A 18 -16.98 49.79 39.74
CA ALA A 18 -17.99 49.85 40.83
C ALA A 18 -19.21 48.94 40.47
N LEU A 19 -20.17 48.56 41.34
CA LEU A 19 -20.13 47.99 42.72
C LEU A 19 -21.54 47.40 43.07
N CYS A 20 -21.65 46.39 43.96
CA CYS A 20 -22.91 45.88 44.60
C CYS A 20 -23.95 45.20 43.67
N SER A 21 -24.88 44.32 44.11
CA SER A 21 -25.05 43.49 45.34
C SER A 21 -26.04 42.34 45.01
N GLY A 22 -25.95 41.17 45.65
CA GLY A 22 -26.91 40.07 45.43
C GLY A 22 -26.47 38.71 45.97
N SER A 23 -26.76 38.43 47.24
CA SER A 23 -26.45 37.14 47.86
C SER A 23 -27.53 36.09 47.58
N LEU A 24 -27.13 34.90 47.12
CA LEU A 24 -27.79 33.65 47.53
C LEU A 24 -26.79 32.49 47.54
N ALA A 25 -26.64 31.84 48.68
CA ALA A 25 -25.78 30.68 48.83
C ALA A 25 -26.59 29.39 48.58
N ILE A 26 -26.07 28.48 47.75
CA ILE A 26 -26.47 27.08 47.74
C ILE A 26 -25.23 26.18 47.79
N VAL A 27 -25.06 25.59 48.97
CA VAL A 27 -24.42 24.32 49.36
C VAL A 27 -23.57 23.58 48.31
N LEU A 28 -22.34 23.25 48.72
CA LEU A 28 -21.44 22.30 48.07
C LEU A 28 -22.06 20.89 47.95
N LEU A 29 -22.00 20.30 46.75
CA LEU A 29 -21.77 18.87 46.60
C LEU A 29 -20.59 18.65 45.64
N ALA A 30 -19.62 17.87 46.10
CA ALA A 30 -18.48 17.43 45.32
C ALA A 30 -18.80 16.11 44.59
N GLY A 31 -18.09 15.86 43.49
CA GLY A 31 -18.22 14.63 42.69
C GLY A 31 -19.22 14.78 41.52
N CYS A 32 -18.86 14.48 40.27
CA CYS A 32 -17.61 13.94 39.74
C CYS A 32 -17.14 14.76 38.52
N ALA A 33 -15.90 15.26 38.57
CA ALA A 33 -15.17 15.47 37.35
C ALA A 33 -14.89 14.08 36.75
N ASN A 34 -15.25 13.86 35.48
CA ASN A 34 -14.99 12.59 34.80
C ASN A 34 -13.97 12.82 33.65
N PRO A 35 -12.68 13.03 33.97
CA PRO A 35 -11.64 13.27 32.99
C PRO A 35 -11.13 11.95 32.41
N ASP A 36 -11.99 11.20 31.72
CA ASP A 36 -11.58 9.99 31.02
C ASP A 36 -12.06 9.96 29.56
N ARG A 37 -11.47 10.87 28.78
CA ARG A 37 -11.15 10.59 27.38
C ARG A 37 -9.67 10.26 27.28
N SER A 38 -9.25 9.19 27.95
CA SER A 38 -8.10 8.41 27.49
C SER A 38 -8.29 8.11 26.01
N ALA A 39 -7.27 8.38 25.20
CA ALA A 39 -7.37 8.29 23.75
C ALA A 39 -7.87 6.90 23.33
N LEU A 40 -8.88 6.88 22.44
CA LEU A 40 -9.28 5.67 21.73
C LEU A 40 -8.19 5.31 20.71
N SER A 41 -7.09 4.73 21.19
CA SER A 41 -6.24 3.87 20.38
C SER A 41 -7.16 2.84 19.70
N PRO A 42 -7.06 2.61 18.38
CA PRO A 42 -7.84 1.58 17.72
C PRO A 42 -7.58 0.23 18.41
N ARG A 43 -8.57 -0.27 19.16
CA ARG A 43 -8.44 -1.51 19.95
C ARG A 43 -8.28 -2.70 19.01
N GLN A 44 -7.03 -3.07 18.72
CA GLN A 44 -6.70 -4.39 18.17
C GLN A 44 -7.23 -5.51 19.08
N THR A 45 -7.43 -5.23 20.37
CA THR A 45 -7.99 -6.18 21.35
C THR A 45 -9.43 -6.62 21.05
N LEU A 46 -10.28 -5.76 20.45
CA LEU A 46 -11.66 -6.15 20.12
C LEU A 46 -11.69 -7.30 19.12
N SER A 47 -10.82 -7.28 18.12
CA SER A 47 -10.77 -8.31 17.08
C SER A 47 -10.23 -9.65 17.61
N SER A 48 -9.23 -9.63 18.49
CA SER A 48 -8.73 -10.85 19.15
C SER A 48 -9.71 -11.41 20.19
N GLU A 49 -10.48 -10.57 20.88
CA GLU A 49 -11.58 -10.99 21.76
C GLU A 49 -12.71 -11.64 20.93
N LEU A 50 -13.09 -11.03 19.79
CA LEU A 50 -14.06 -11.60 18.85
C LEU A 50 -13.59 -12.96 18.30
N ALA A 51 -12.31 -13.09 17.91
CA ALA A 51 -11.75 -14.37 17.44
C ALA A 51 -11.86 -15.52 18.46
N ASN A 52 -11.97 -15.21 19.75
CA ASN A 52 -12.12 -16.21 20.83
C ASN A 52 -13.56 -16.31 21.36
N ALA A 53 -14.49 -15.48 20.86
CA ALA A 53 -15.87 -15.45 21.35
C ALA A 53 -16.63 -16.74 20.99
N LYS A 54 -17.08 -17.46 22.02
CA LYS A 54 -17.78 -18.76 21.90
C LYS A 54 -19.07 -18.72 21.09
N ALA A 55 -19.70 -17.54 20.99
CA ALA A 55 -20.96 -17.31 20.27
C ALA A 55 -20.79 -17.09 18.75
N ILE A 56 -19.57 -16.94 18.23
CA ILE A 56 -19.33 -16.80 16.79
C ILE A 56 -19.34 -18.18 16.10
N ASP A 57 -19.94 -18.24 14.92
CA ASP A 57 -19.90 -19.40 14.03
C ASP A 57 -18.44 -19.88 13.80
N PRO A 58 -18.14 -21.19 13.84
CA PRO A 58 -16.78 -21.69 13.70
C PRO A 58 -16.08 -21.28 12.40
N GLY A 59 -16.78 -21.23 11.25
CA GLY A 59 -16.19 -20.82 9.97
C GLY A 59 -15.95 -19.31 9.91
N VAL A 60 -16.83 -18.50 10.50
CA VAL A 60 -16.58 -17.07 10.70
C VAL A 60 -15.40 -16.84 11.64
N ARG A 61 -15.28 -17.62 12.72
CA ARG A 61 -14.15 -17.56 13.67
C ARG A 61 -12.83 -17.87 12.98
N GLU A 62 -12.76 -18.96 12.21
CA GLU A 62 -11.57 -19.36 11.46
C GLU A 62 -11.15 -18.28 10.46
N ARG A 63 -12.11 -17.71 9.71
CA ARG A 63 -11.85 -16.58 8.80
C ARG A 63 -11.31 -15.34 9.52
N ILE A 64 -11.85 -15.00 10.70
CA ILE A 64 -11.35 -13.88 11.51
C ILE A 64 -9.93 -14.17 11.98
N ALA A 65 -9.66 -15.35 12.56
CA ALA A 65 -8.32 -15.74 13.03
C ALA A 65 -7.29 -15.75 11.89
N TYR A 66 -7.65 -16.29 10.72
CA TYR A 66 -6.81 -16.28 9.51
C TYR A 66 -6.53 -14.86 9.01
N SER A 67 -7.53 -13.98 9.04
CA SER A 67 -7.36 -12.57 8.64
C SER A 67 -6.46 -11.82 9.62
N LEU A 68 -6.67 -12.01 10.93
CA LEU A 68 -5.86 -11.40 11.98
C LEU A 68 -4.41 -11.89 11.99
N GLY A 69 -4.17 -13.18 11.72
CA GLY A 69 -2.81 -13.70 11.54
C GLY A 69 -2.10 -12.97 10.39
N ARG A 70 -2.76 -12.87 9.23
CA ARG A 70 -2.20 -12.16 8.07
C ARG A 70 -1.99 -10.67 8.30
N ASP A 71 -2.92 -9.98 8.96
CA ASP A 71 -2.81 -8.55 9.23
C ASP A 71 -1.72 -8.27 10.32
N ALA A 72 -1.54 -9.17 11.29
CA ALA A 72 -0.46 -9.10 12.28
C ALA A 72 0.92 -9.38 11.66
N ASP A 73 1.02 -10.37 10.78
CA ASP A 73 2.22 -10.64 9.98
C ASP A 73 2.58 -9.42 9.12
N GLU A 74 1.58 -8.81 8.45
CA GLU A 74 1.80 -7.61 7.63
C GLU A 74 2.38 -6.45 8.45
N GLN A 75 1.78 -6.16 9.61
CA GLN A 75 2.22 -5.06 10.48
C GLN A 75 3.64 -5.30 11.02
N ALA A 76 3.98 -6.51 11.44
CA ALA A 76 5.32 -6.88 11.91
C ALA A 76 6.39 -6.73 10.81
N LEU A 77 6.05 -7.10 9.57
CA LEU A 77 6.94 -6.94 8.41
C LEU A 77 7.14 -5.45 8.06
N ARG A 78 6.06 -4.65 8.09
CA ARG A 78 6.14 -3.18 7.90
C ARG A 78 6.98 -2.51 8.97
N ASP A 79 6.82 -2.88 10.25
CA ASP A 79 7.61 -2.31 11.35
C ASP A 79 9.08 -2.73 11.31
N THR A 80 9.38 -3.92 10.77
CA THR A 80 10.74 -4.34 10.45
C THR A 80 11.35 -3.45 9.36
N LEU A 81 10.62 -3.16 8.27
CA LEU A 81 11.08 -2.29 7.19
C LEU A 81 11.22 -0.82 7.61
N LYS A 82 10.44 -0.32 8.58
CA LYS A 82 10.67 1.02 9.17
C LYS A 82 12.04 1.11 9.86
N GLN A 83 12.49 0.03 10.47
CA GLN A 83 13.80 -0.06 11.16
C GLN A 83 14.94 -0.38 10.18
N GLN A 84 14.64 -1.18 9.14
CA GLN A 84 15.61 -1.70 8.16
C GLN A 84 15.02 -1.60 6.74
N PRO A 85 15.04 -0.41 6.10
CA PRO A 85 14.33 -0.18 4.83
C PRO A 85 14.78 -1.04 3.64
N ASN A 86 15.97 -1.64 3.73
CA ASN A 86 16.56 -2.52 2.72
C ASN A 86 16.48 -4.02 3.08
N ASN A 87 15.70 -4.41 4.10
CA ASN A 87 15.60 -5.80 4.53
C ASN A 87 14.78 -6.65 3.53
N VAL A 88 15.49 -7.37 2.65
CA VAL A 88 14.95 -8.32 1.67
C VAL A 88 14.08 -9.41 2.32
N ASP A 89 14.47 -9.89 3.51
CA ASP A 89 13.77 -10.96 4.24
C ASP A 89 12.43 -10.50 4.83
N ALA A 90 12.23 -9.18 5.05
CA ALA A 90 10.94 -8.61 5.40
C ALA A 90 10.12 -8.17 4.17
N ALA A 91 10.78 -7.61 3.15
CA ALA A 91 10.11 -7.08 1.96
C ALA A 91 9.45 -8.16 1.09
N ILE A 92 10.10 -9.31 0.90
CA ILE A 92 9.54 -10.38 0.05
C ILE A 92 8.28 -11.03 0.68
N PRO A 93 8.25 -11.37 1.98
CA PRO A 93 7.01 -11.78 2.64
C PRO A 93 5.94 -10.70 2.61
N LEU A 94 6.28 -9.42 2.82
CA LEU A 94 5.30 -8.32 2.77
C LEU A 94 4.66 -8.22 1.38
N ALA A 95 5.46 -8.23 0.31
CA ALA A 95 4.97 -8.24 -1.06
C ALA A 95 4.02 -9.43 -1.34
N ARG A 96 4.30 -10.62 -0.77
CA ARG A 96 3.40 -11.78 -0.88
C ARG A 96 2.08 -11.59 -0.12
N VAL A 97 2.11 -10.98 1.07
CA VAL A 97 0.88 -10.65 1.83
C VAL A 97 0.04 -9.63 1.05
N LEU A 98 0.68 -8.58 0.51
CA LEU A 98 0.06 -7.53 -0.31
C LEU A 98 -0.56 -8.08 -1.61
N LEU A 99 0.12 -8.98 -2.32
CA LEU A 99 -0.46 -9.71 -3.46
C LEU A 99 -1.72 -10.48 -3.04
N ALA A 100 -1.64 -11.23 -1.94
CA ALA A 100 -2.78 -11.97 -1.39
C ALA A 100 -3.87 -11.05 -0.80
N ARG A 101 -3.61 -9.74 -0.62
CA ARG A 101 -4.58 -8.69 -0.27
C ARG A 101 -5.19 -8.01 -1.51
N LYS A 102 -4.73 -8.34 -2.72
CA LYS A 102 -5.01 -7.67 -4.01
C LYS A 102 -4.48 -6.22 -4.08
N SER A 103 -3.36 -5.94 -3.40
CA SER A 103 -2.63 -4.67 -3.43
C SER A 103 -1.28 -4.80 -4.18
N PRO A 104 -1.27 -5.15 -5.48
CA PRO A 104 -0.02 -5.43 -6.18
C PRO A 104 0.85 -4.18 -6.43
N ASP A 105 0.28 -2.98 -6.48
CA ASP A 105 1.06 -1.75 -6.67
C ASP A 105 1.88 -1.40 -5.43
N GLU A 106 1.30 -1.52 -4.23
CA GLU A 106 2.04 -1.38 -2.97
C GLU A 106 3.12 -2.47 -2.83
N ALA A 107 2.86 -3.69 -3.35
CA ALA A 107 3.86 -4.75 -3.41
C ALA A 107 5.05 -4.38 -4.32
N LEU A 108 4.82 -3.66 -5.43
CA LEU A 108 5.89 -3.11 -6.26
C LEU A 108 6.68 -2.04 -5.53
N GLU A 109 6.02 -1.08 -4.87
CA GLU A 109 6.67 -0.01 -4.10
C GLU A 109 7.60 -0.55 -3.00
N VAL A 110 7.14 -1.55 -2.24
CA VAL A 110 7.95 -2.22 -1.20
C VAL A 110 9.22 -2.84 -1.81
N LEU A 111 9.11 -3.54 -2.94
CA LEU A 111 10.24 -4.20 -3.58
C LEU A 111 11.18 -3.19 -4.27
N ASP A 112 10.64 -2.13 -4.86
CA ASP A 112 11.43 -1.09 -5.52
C ASP A 112 12.27 -0.28 -4.53
N ASN A 113 11.73 0.02 -3.34
CA ASN A 113 12.50 0.65 -2.25
C ASN A 113 13.71 -0.21 -1.83
N VAL A 114 13.57 -1.53 -1.78
CA VAL A 114 14.70 -2.44 -1.52
C VAL A 114 15.69 -2.47 -2.69
N LEU A 115 15.21 -2.46 -3.94
CA LEU A 115 16.06 -2.41 -5.14
C LEU A 115 16.84 -1.09 -5.29
N LEU A 116 16.42 0.01 -4.66
CA LEU A 116 17.24 1.23 -4.59
C LEU A 116 18.55 1.00 -3.81
N ALA A 117 18.49 0.23 -2.72
CA ALA A 117 19.65 -0.10 -1.89
C ALA A 117 20.42 -1.33 -2.40
N ALA A 118 19.73 -2.30 -3.00
CA ALA A 118 20.31 -3.52 -3.56
C ALA A 118 19.81 -3.80 -4.99
N PRO A 119 20.23 -3.02 -6.02
CA PRO A 119 19.71 -3.12 -7.40
C PRO A 119 19.97 -4.47 -8.11
N GLY A 120 20.74 -5.34 -7.45
CA GLY A 120 21.18 -6.63 -7.95
C GLY A 120 20.67 -7.84 -7.17
N ASP A 121 19.85 -7.64 -6.13
CA ASP A 121 19.34 -8.75 -5.33
C ASP A 121 18.37 -9.62 -6.14
N LEU A 122 18.80 -10.84 -6.45
CA LEU A 122 18.08 -11.74 -7.36
C LEU A 122 16.75 -12.22 -6.77
N ARG A 123 16.62 -12.27 -5.44
CA ARG A 123 15.38 -12.65 -4.77
C ARG A 123 14.32 -11.55 -4.92
N THR A 124 14.72 -10.30 -4.74
CA THR A 124 13.85 -9.12 -4.88
C THR A 124 13.48 -8.89 -6.34
N LEU A 125 14.42 -9.02 -7.29
CA LEU A 125 14.14 -8.99 -8.73
C LEU A 125 13.13 -10.07 -9.14
N ASN A 126 13.31 -11.30 -8.63
CA ASN A 126 12.36 -12.40 -8.85
C ASN A 126 10.97 -12.10 -8.26
N ALA A 127 10.92 -11.61 -7.02
CA ALA A 127 9.66 -11.25 -6.37
C ALA A 127 8.92 -10.14 -7.15
N LYS A 128 9.64 -9.13 -7.65
CA LYS A 128 9.06 -8.07 -8.48
C LYS A 128 8.51 -8.61 -9.79
N GLY A 129 9.23 -9.54 -10.44
CA GLY A 129 8.73 -10.25 -11.62
C GLY A 129 7.39 -10.95 -11.34
N VAL A 130 7.27 -11.67 -10.22
CA VAL A 130 6.02 -12.37 -9.85
C VAL A 130 4.86 -11.39 -9.61
N VAL A 131 5.13 -10.21 -9.02
CA VAL A 131 4.12 -9.15 -8.86
C VAL A 131 3.67 -8.59 -10.22
N LEU A 132 4.61 -8.36 -11.14
CA LEU A 132 4.33 -7.88 -12.50
C LEU A 132 3.51 -8.89 -13.30
N ASP A 133 3.83 -10.19 -13.22
CA ASP A 133 3.04 -11.26 -13.84
C ASP A 133 1.60 -11.29 -13.32
N GLN A 134 1.38 -11.11 -12.01
CA GLN A 134 0.03 -11.01 -11.44
C GLN A 134 -0.73 -9.74 -11.85
N LYS A 135 -0.03 -8.70 -12.32
CA LYS A 135 -0.63 -7.50 -12.93
C LYS A 135 -0.84 -7.62 -14.45
N GLY A 136 -0.52 -8.76 -15.07
CA GLY A 136 -0.55 -8.91 -16.54
C GLY A 136 0.62 -8.22 -17.28
N ARG A 137 1.61 -7.69 -16.54
CA ARG A 137 2.77 -6.96 -17.09
C ARG A 137 3.89 -7.94 -17.46
N HIS A 138 3.56 -8.97 -18.24
CA HIS A 138 4.41 -10.13 -18.50
C HIS A 138 5.76 -9.74 -19.13
N GLN A 139 5.77 -8.88 -20.15
CA GLN A 139 7.00 -8.46 -20.83
C GLN A 139 8.03 -7.82 -19.87
N GLU A 140 7.56 -7.04 -18.90
CA GLU A 140 8.41 -6.42 -17.87
C GLU A 140 8.91 -7.45 -16.86
N ALA A 141 8.05 -8.40 -16.43
CA ALA A 141 8.44 -9.51 -15.57
C ALA A 141 9.55 -10.35 -16.22
N GLN A 142 9.37 -10.72 -17.49
CA GLN A 142 10.38 -11.43 -18.28
C GLN A 142 11.68 -10.63 -18.42
N GLY A 143 11.60 -9.31 -18.58
CA GLY A 143 12.77 -8.42 -18.56
C GLY A 143 13.60 -8.56 -17.28
N LEU A 144 12.93 -8.56 -16.12
CA LEU A 144 13.60 -8.77 -14.82
C LEU A 144 14.18 -10.17 -14.69
N TYR A 145 13.44 -11.23 -15.07
CA TYR A 145 13.96 -12.60 -14.99
C TYR A 145 15.17 -12.81 -15.91
N ARG A 146 15.16 -12.28 -17.15
CA ARG A 146 16.29 -12.36 -18.08
C ARG A 146 17.53 -11.65 -17.51
N LYS A 147 17.37 -10.42 -17.02
CA LYS A 147 18.46 -9.65 -16.36
C LYS A 147 19.01 -10.34 -15.10
N ALA A 148 18.17 -11.07 -14.36
CA ALA A 148 18.60 -11.87 -13.22
C ALA A 148 19.36 -13.15 -13.66
N LEU A 149 18.91 -13.79 -14.75
CA LEU A 149 19.57 -14.97 -15.34
C LEU A 149 20.90 -14.65 -16.03
N GLU A 150 21.13 -13.41 -16.49
CA GLU A 150 22.46 -12.96 -16.94
C GLU A 150 23.53 -13.10 -15.83
N ARG A 151 23.12 -13.00 -14.55
CA ARG A 151 24.00 -13.12 -13.38
C ARG A 151 24.11 -14.55 -12.88
N GLU A 152 22.98 -15.27 -12.82
CA GLU A 152 22.94 -16.69 -12.45
C GLU A 152 22.20 -17.54 -13.51
N PRO A 153 22.85 -17.92 -14.63
CA PRO A 153 22.22 -18.72 -15.68
C PRO A 153 21.70 -20.08 -15.18
N SER A 154 22.33 -20.62 -14.14
CA SER A 154 22.00 -21.89 -13.49
C SER A 154 20.80 -21.81 -12.53
N ASN A 155 20.29 -20.63 -12.18
CA ASN A 155 19.20 -20.46 -11.22
C ASN A 155 17.86 -21.03 -11.74
N ALA A 156 17.42 -22.15 -11.14
CA ALA A 156 16.22 -22.86 -11.57
C ALA A 156 14.92 -22.10 -11.27
N MET A 157 14.86 -21.34 -10.19
CA MET A 157 13.67 -20.55 -9.83
C MET A 157 13.39 -19.48 -10.88
N LEU A 158 14.41 -18.72 -11.26
CA LEU A 158 14.31 -17.68 -12.29
C LEU A 158 13.92 -18.24 -13.67
N ARG A 159 14.49 -19.39 -14.08
CA ARG A 159 14.09 -20.05 -15.34
C ARG A 159 12.64 -20.53 -15.32
N ASN A 160 12.19 -21.09 -14.19
CA ASN A 160 10.82 -21.58 -14.05
C ASN A 160 9.81 -20.43 -14.10
N ASN A 161 10.10 -19.31 -13.44
CA ASN A 161 9.24 -18.12 -13.45
C ASN A 161 9.23 -17.43 -14.83
N LEU A 162 10.38 -17.36 -15.53
CA LEU A 162 10.42 -16.90 -16.92
C LEU A 162 9.57 -17.79 -17.85
N LYS A 163 9.65 -19.11 -17.71
CA LYS A 163 8.83 -20.06 -18.49
C LYS A 163 7.33 -19.88 -18.21
N LEU A 164 6.95 -19.67 -16.95
CA LEU A 164 5.56 -19.42 -16.57
C LEU A 164 5.06 -18.09 -17.16
N SER A 165 5.85 -17.02 -17.04
CA SER A 165 5.53 -15.69 -17.58
C SER A 165 5.31 -15.69 -19.09
N LEU A 166 6.16 -16.41 -19.85
CA LEU A 166 5.98 -16.61 -21.28
C LEU A 166 4.67 -17.36 -21.61
N ALA A 167 4.32 -18.39 -20.82
CA ALA A 167 3.07 -19.12 -21.00
C ALA A 167 1.82 -18.30 -20.64
N LEU A 168 1.92 -17.35 -19.70
CA LEU A 168 0.85 -16.41 -19.38
C LEU A 168 0.61 -15.41 -20.53
N GLU A 169 1.69 -14.85 -21.10
CA GLU A 169 1.60 -13.95 -22.26
C GLU A 169 0.92 -14.62 -23.46
N SER A 170 1.41 -15.79 -23.89
CA SER A 170 0.79 -16.54 -25.00
C SER A 170 -0.67 -16.90 -24.72
N LYS A 171 -1.04 -17.14 -23.45
CA LYS A 171 -2.44 -17.38 -23.09
C LYS A 171 -3.28 -16.11 -23.30
N THR A 172 -2.82 -14.95 -22.84
CA THR A 172 -3.54 -13.67 -23.04
C THR A 172 -3.71 -13.31 -24.51
N GLU A 173 -2.73 -13.61 -25.36
CA GLU A 173 -2.82 -13.42 -26.83
C GLU A 173 -3.86 -14.35 -27.49
N THR A 174 -4.15 -15.52 -26.90
CA THR A 174 -5.16 -16.46 -27.42
C THR A 174 -6.57 -16.24 -26.90
N GLU A 175 -6.73 -15.59 -25.74
CA GLU A 175 -8.04 -15.30 -25.12
C GLU A 175 -8.62 -13.96 -25.57
N ASP A 176 -7.79 -13.02 -26.04
CA ASP A 176 -8.22 -11.76 -26.63
C ASP A 176 -7.98 -11.79 -28.15
N PRO A 177 -9.03 -11.88 -29.00
CA PRO A 177 -8.89 -11.73 -30.45
C PRO A 177 -8.63 -10.25 -30.77
N GLN A 178 -7.44 -9.78 -30.40
CA GLN A 178 -6.85 -8.57 -30.90
C GLN A 178 -7.00 -8.60 -32.42
N PRO A 179 -7.57 -7.57 -33.06
CA PRO A 179 -7.50 -7.47 -34.49
C PRO A 179 -6.03 -7.35 -34.82
N GLN A 180 -5.43 -8.45 -35.29
CA GLN A 180 -4.21 -8.39 -36.07
C GLN A 180 -4.57 -7.44 -37.22
N THR A 181 -4.15 -6.17 -37.09
CA THR A 181 -3.99 -5.27 -38.21
C THR A 181 -2.83 -5.81 -39.01
N ASP A 182 -3.13 -6.94 -39.66
CA ASP A 182 -2.27 -7.67 -40.52
C ASP A 182 -1.94 -6.69 -41.64
N ASN A 183 -0.74 -6.13 -41.60
CA ASN A 183 -0.27 -5.16 -42.59
C ASN A 183 0.09 -5.89 -43.91
N ALA A 184 -0.73 -6.88 -44.26
CA ALA A 184 -0.73 -7.65 -45.49
C ALA A 184 -1.08 -6.78 -46.70
N LEU A 185 -1.73 -5.63 -46.50
CA LEU A 185 -1.82 -4.58 -47.52
C LEU A 185 -0.44 -4.01 -47.91
N THR A 186 0.60 -4.14 -47.08
CA THR A 186 1.98 -3.72 -47.42
C THR A 186 2.79 -4.77 -48.19
N ARG A 187 2.25 -5.97 -48.51
CA ARG A 187 3.03 -7.01 -49.19
C ARG A 187 2.46 -7.63 -50.48
N ALA A 188 1.20 -7.43 -50.84
CA ALA A 188 0.60 -8.18 -51.96
C ALA A 188 -0.40 -7.46 -52.89
N ARG A 189 -0.44 -6.12 -52.97
CA ARG A 189 -1.36 -5.41 -53.90
C ARG A 189 -0.76 -4.34 -54.83
N TRP A 190 0.55 -4.39 -55.04
CA TRP A 190 1.25 -3.60 -56.09
C TRP A 190 2.22 -4.48 -56.89
N ARG A 191 1.82 -5.72 -57.22
CA ARG A 191 2.56 -6.58 -58.15
C ARG A 191 1.61 -7.38 -59.06
N GLY A 192 1.08 -6.68 -60.08
CA GLY A 192 0.50 -7.29 -61.30
C GLY A 192 -1.01 -7.55 -61.30
N GLU A 193 -1.55 -7.56 -62.53
CA GLU A 193 -2.92 -7.97 -62.94
C GLU A 193 -4.04 -6.97 -62.56
N GLN A 194 -4.69 -6.25 -63.50
CA GLN A 194 -4.63 -6.29 -64.98
C GLN A 194 -4.48 -4.88 -65.59
#